data_AF-A0A2T3GTA3-F1
#
_entry.id   AF-A0A2T3GTA3-F1
#
_cell.length_a   1.000
_cell.length_b   1.000
_cell.length_c   1.000
_cell.angle_alpha   90.00
_cell.angle_beta   90.00
_cell.angle_gamma   90.00
#
_symmetry.space_group_name_H-M   'P 1'
#
loop_
_entity.id
_entity.type
_entity.pdbx_description
1 polymer ?
#
loop_
_entity_poly.entity_id
_entity_poly.type
_entity_poly.pdbx_seq_one_letter_code
_entity_poly.pdbx_strand_id
1 'polypeptide(L)'
;MPTFDLSNTPLRELNSALHALSKGANDTEFEVINPRGSHAVAVGIDSPVTVAVRGSVGYYCAGMNDGGRVTVHGSAGPGVAENMM
;
A
#
# COMPACT_ATOMS: atom_id res chain seq x y z
N MET A 1 -2.14 -3.21 14.01
CA MET A 1 -1.42 -3.45 12.75
C MET A 1 -2.16 -4.49 11.91
N PRO A 2 -3.08 -4.10 11.03
CA PRO A 2 -3.76 -5.00 10.10
C PRO A 2 -2.77 -5.62 9.10
N THR A 3 -2.92 -6.93 8.83
CA THR A 3 -2.14 -7.65 7.81
C THR A 3 -3.06 -8.08 6.66
N PHE A 4 -2.70 -7.68 5.45
CA PHE A 4 -3.39 -8.06 4.21
C PHE A 4 -2.58 -9.10 3.46
N ASP A 5 -3.12 -10.30 3.29
CA ASP A 5 -2.50 -11.35 2.50
C ASP A 5 -3.07 -11.34 1.08
N LEU A 6 -2.32 -10.78 0.13
CA LEU A 6 -2.77 -10.66 -1.27
C LEU A 6 -2.84 -12.01 -2.01
N SER A 7 -2.51 -13.12 -1.35
CA SER A 7 -2.86 -14.44 -1.87
C SER A 7 -4.33 -14.79 -1.77
N ASN A 8 -5.04 -14.19 -0.81
CA ASN A 8 -6.41 -14.52 -0.45
C ASN A 8 -7.31 -13.28 -0.39
N THR A 9 -6.74 -12.11 -0.11
CA THR A 9 -7.44 -10.83 -0.03
C THR A 9 -7.36 -10.10 -1.37
N PRO A 10 -8.49 -9.69 -1.96
CA PRO A 10 -8.50 -8.86 -3.16
C PRO A 10 -7.74 -7.55 -2.93
N LEU A 11 -6.89 -7.16 -3.89
CA LEU A 11 -6.12 -5.90 -3.84
C LEU A 11 -6.99 -4.66 -3.56
N ARG A 12 -8.22 -4.65 -4.10
CA ARG A 12 -9.17 -3.55 -3.88
C ARG A 12 -9.48 -3.37 -2.40
N GLU A 13 -9.59 -4.45 -1.63
CA GLU A 13 -9.90 -4.36 -0.20
C GLU A 13 -8.75 -3.71 0.59
N LEU A 14 -7.49 -4.03 0.25
CA LEU A 14 -6.33 -3.34 0.82
C LEU A 14 -6.39 -1.83 0.56
N ASN A 15 -6.56 -1.43 -0.70
CA ASN A 15 -6.56 -0.01 -1.06
C ASN A 15 -7.77 0.71 -0.44
N SER A 16 -8.95 0.10 -0.44
CA SER A 16 -10.13 0.66 0.23
C SER A 16 -9.95 0.80 1.75
N ALA A 17 -9.26 -0.13 2.40
CA ALA A 17 -8.95 0.00 3.82
C ALA A 17 -8.00 1.17 4.11
N LEU A 18 -6.99 1.38 3.26
CA LEU A 18 -6.08 2.52 3.36
C LEU A 18 -6.80 3.86 3.12
N HIS A 19 -7.74 3.91 2.16
CA HIS A 19 -8.55 5.10 1.86
C HIS A 19 -9.61 5.40 2.93
N ALA A 20 -9.98 4.41 3.74
CA ALA A 20 -10.98 4.57 4.80
C ALA A 20 -10.40 5.17 6.09
N LEU A 21 -9.08 5.44 6.15
CA LEU A 21 -8.45 6.01 7.33
C LEU A 21 -8.91 7.45 7.58
N SER A 22 -9.67 7.64 8.65
CA SER A 22 -10.09 8.96 9.10
C SER A 22 -8.96 9.70 9.84
N LYS A 23 -9.00 11.04 9.82
CA LYS A 23 -8.11 11.87 10.67
C LYS A 23 -8.23 11.45 12.14
N GLY A 24 -7.09 11.11 12.76
CA GLY A 24 -7.04 10.64 14.15
C GLY A 24 -7.25 9.13 14.33
N ALA A 25 -7.20 8.34 13.26
CA ALA A 25 -7.19 6.88 13.35
C ALA A 25 -5.98 6.36 14.16
N ASN A 26 -6.20 5.31 14.94
CA ASN A 26 -5.15 4.66 15.74
C ASN A 26 -4.39 3.58 14.95
N ASP A 27 -5.04 2.96 13.95
CA ASP A 27 -4.42 1.95 13.10
C ASP A 27 -3.72 2.62 11.91
N THR A 28 -2.50 3.09 12.13
CA THR A 28 -1.67 3.76 11.10
C THR A 28 -0.50 2.89 10.65
N GLU A 29 -0.49 1.61 11.00
CA GLU A 29 0.54 0.65 10.58
C GLU A 29 -0.11 -0.56 9.93
N PHE A 30 0.23 -0.82 8.68
CA PHE A 30 -0.29 -1.92 7.87
C PHE A 30 0.85 -2.80 7.37
N GLU A 31 0.58 -4.10 7.28
CA GLU A 31 1.45 -5.05 6.61
C GLU A 31 0.75 -5.68 5.42
N VAL A 32 1.47 -5.83 4.31
CA VAL A 32 1.00 -6.51 3.10
C VAL A 32 1.94 -7.68 2.84
N ILE A 33 1.40 -8.90 2.81
CA ILE A 33 2.17 -10.12 2.54
C ILE A 33 1.73 -10.77 1.23
N ASN A 34 2.61 -11.60 0.68
CA ASN A 34 2.40 -12.32 -0.58
C ASN A 34 1.93 -11.43 -1.75
N PRO A 35 2.55 -10.27 -2.02
CA PRO A 35 2.08 -9.35 -3.06
C PRO A 35 2.19 -9.94 -4.47
N ARG A 36 3.05 -10.95 -4.69
CA ARG A 36 3.17 -11.71 -5.96
C ARG A 36 3.29 -10.84 -7.22
N GLY A 37 3.98 -9.70 -7.11
CA GLY A 37 4.13 -8.77 -8.23
C GLY A 37 2.84 -8.01 -8.59
N SER A 38 1.84 -7.95 -7.70
CA SER A 38 0.60 -7.20 -7.91
C SER A 38 0.88 -5.74 -8.23
N HIS A 39 0.12 -5.20 -9.17
CA HIS A 39 0.19 -3.79 -9.57
C HIS A 39 -0.66 -2.96 -8.61
N ALA A 40 -0.44 -1.64 -8.57
CA ALA A 40 -1.25 -0.69 -7.82
C ALA A 40 -1.45 -1.08 -6.34
N VAL A 41 -0.40 -1.59 -5.70
CA VAL A 41 -0.38 -1.86 -4.26
C VAL A 41 -0.22 -0.54 -3.51
N ALA A 42 -1.07 -0.28 -2.52
CA ALA A 42 -1.01 0.91 -1.66
C ALA A 42 -1.11 2.24 -2.44
N VAL A 43 -1.91 2.28 -3.51
CA VAL A 43 -2.16 3.46 -4.34
C VAL A 43 -3.16 4.41 -3.69
N GLY A 44 -3.01 5.71 -3.92
CA GLY A 44 -4.00 6.73 -3.55
C GLY A 44 -4.11 6.98 -2.05
N ILE A 45 -3.05 6.71 -1.28
CA ILE A 45 -3.01 7.05 0.14
C ILE A 45 -3.05 8.58 0.27
N ASP A 46 -3.96 9.11 1.08
CA ASP A 46 -4.12 10.54 1.36
C ASP A 46 -4.06 10.87 2.87
N SER A 47 -3.46 9.96 3.64
CA SER A 47 -3.39 10.05 5.09
C SER A 47 -2.04 9.59 5.66
N PRO A 48 -1.65 10.06 6.86
CA PRO A 48 -0.43 9.62 7.52
C PRO A 48 -0.54 8.16 7.99
N VAL A 49 -0.07 7.24 7.15
CA VAL A 49 -0.06 5.78 7.40
C VAL A 49 1.30 5.18 6.99
N THR A 50 1.75 4.18 7.71
CA THR A 50 2.91 3.36 7.38
C THR A 50 2.45 2.01 6.84
N VAL A 51 2.95 1.62 5.66
CA VAL A 51 2.66 0.33 5.02
C VAL A 51 3.97 -0.41 4.76
N ALA A 52 4.11 -1.61 5.32
CA ALA A 52 5.22 -2.52 5.05
C ALA A 52 4.78 -3.63 4.08
N VAL A 53 5.38 -3.68 2.90
CA VAL A 53 5.08 -4.69 1.87
C VAL A 53 6.17 -5.77 1.87
N ARG A 54 5.80 -7.00 2.23
CA ARG A 54 6.69 -8.18 2.31
C ARG A 54 6.74 -8.92 0.96
N GLY A 55 7.49 -8.36 0.02
CA GLY A 55 7.77 -8.97 -1.28
C GLY A 55 7.74 -7.96 -2.42
N SER A 56 7.98 -8.45 -3.64
CA SER A 56 8.00 -7.60 -4.84
C SER A 56 6.60 -7.22 -5.32
N VAL A 57 6.49 -6.00 -5.84
CA VAL A 57 5.27 -5.39 -6.39
C VAL A 57 5.51 -4.98 -7.84
N GLY A 58 4.44 -4.92 -8.63
CA GLY A 58 4.48 -4.51 -10.03
C GLY A 58 4.26 -3.02 -10.21
N TYR A 59 3.57 -2.64 -11.28
CA TYR A 59 3.46 -1.24 -11.70
C TYR A 59 2.69 -0.38 -10.70
N TYR A 60 3.04 0.89 -10.58
CA TYR A 60 2.27 1.92 -9.85
C TYR A 60 2.09 1.66 -8.35
N CYS A 61 2.97 0.87 -7.72
CA CYS A 61 2.96 0.76 -6.27
C CYS A 61 3.14 2.14 -5.63
N ALA A 62 2.32 2.45 -4.63
CA ALA A 62 2.31 3.73 -3.93
C ALA A 62 2.10 4.97 -4.83
N GLY A 63 1.52 4.80 -6.03
CA GLY A 63 1.14 5.94 -6.88
C GLY A 63 0.09 6.82 -6.19
N MET A 64 0.07 8.11 -6.52
CA MET A 64 -0.83 9.12 -5.92
C MET A 64 -0.78 9.15 -4.38
N ASN A 65 0.39 8.88 -3.80
CA ASN A 65 0.57 8.94 -2.35
C ASN A 65 0.76 10.41 -1.91
N ASP A 66 -0.04 10.84 -0.93
CA ASP A 66 -0.04 12.15 -0.28
C ASP A 66 -0.01 11.94 1.25
N GLY A 67 1.20 11.89 1.81
CA GLY A 67 1.44 11.78 3.26
C GLY A 67 1.66 10.36 3.82
N GLY A 68 1.48 9.31 3.04
CA GLY A 68 1.75 7.92 3.43
C GLY A 68 3.23 7.52 3.30
N ARG A 69 3.66 6.55 4.12
CA ARG A 69 5.00 5.94 4.06
C ARG A 69 4.89 4.47 3.66
N VAL A 70 5.28 4.13 2.43
CA VAL A 70 5.27 2.75 1.94
C VAL A 70 6.69 2.22 1.83
N THR A 71 6.98 1.11 2.51
CA THR A 71 8.27 0.39 2.41
C THR A 71 8.07 -0.93 1.71
N VAL A 72 8.73 -1.13 0.56
CA VAL A 72 8.72 -2.39 -0.17
C VAL A 72 9.96 -3.20 0.20
N HIS A 73 9.78 -4.34 0.86
CA HIS A 73 10.83 -5.32 1.16
C HIS A 73 10.99 -6.29 -0.02
N GLY A 74 11.35 -5.75 -1.18
CA GLY A 74 11.45 -6.46 -2.45
C GLY A 74 11.75 -5.47 -3.58
N SER A 75 11.45 -5.86 -4.82
CA SER A 75 11.55 -4.95 -5.97
C SER A 75 10.22 -4.25 -6.22
N ALA A 76 10.27 -3.00 -6.68
CA ALA A 76 9.11 -2.27 -7.16
C ALA A 76 9.20 -2.07 -8.68
N GLY A 77 8.08 -2.27 -9.37
CA GLY A 77 8.01 -2.11 -10.82
C GLY A 77 7.93 -0.64 -11.28
N PRO A 78 7.90 -0.42 -12.60
CA PRO A 78 7.68 0.88 -13.24
C PRO A 78 6.54 1.71 -12.64
N GLY A 79 6.71 3.04 -12.61
CA GLY A 79 5.69 3.96 -12.10
C GLY A 79 5.52 3.92 -10.57
N VAL A 80 6.46 3.32 -9.82
CA VAL A 80 6.48 3.41 -8.36
C VAL A 80 6.39 4.87 -7.93
N ALA A 81 5.48 5.17 -7.00
CA ALA A 81 5.23 6.52 -6.50
C ALA A 81 4.86 7.55 -7.59
N GLU A 82 4.34 7.13 -8.75
CA GLU A 82 3.90 8.06 -9.78
C GLU A 82 2.84 9.03 -9.23
N ASN A 83 3.02 10.33 -9.51
CA ASN A 83 2.16 11.41 -9.03
C ASN A 83 2.06 11.51 -7.49
N MET A 84 3.12 11.16 -6.76
CA MET A 84 3.25 11.43 -5.32
C MET A 84 3.36 12.95 -5.05
N MET A 85 2.76 13.42 -3.96
CA MET A 85 2.70 14.84 -3.53
C MET A 85 3.38 15.06 -2.19
#